data_AF-A0A941BQX0-F1
#
_entry.id   AF-A0A941BQX0-F1
#
_cell.length_a   1.000
_cell.length_b   1.000
_cell.length_c   1.000
_cell.angle_alpha   90.00
_cell.angle_beta   90.00
_cell.angle_gamma   90.00
#
_symmetry.space_group_name_H-M   'P 1'
#
loop_
_entity.id
_entity.type
_entity.pdbx_description
1 polymer ?
#
loop_
_entity_poly.entity_id
_entity_poly.type
_entity_poly.pdbx_seq_one_letter_code
_entity_poly.pdbx_strand_id
1 'polypeptide(L)'
;MSPTARHRRGIGPTKGDRVEIVVDAGDTTRTYEVVASRAGRRVETVVRRGVVEVSEVTRRGSVVRTARFMANRVLALVEQPVPREAAEKPLREDPET
;
A
#
# COMPACT_ATOMS: atom_id res chain seq x y z
N MET A 1 -25.99 22.44 9.87
CA MET A 1 -26.41 21.10 9.41
C MET A 1 -25.17 20.44 8.81
N SER A 2 -24.41 19.70 9.61
CA SER A 2 -23.11 19.14 9.23
C SER A 2 -23.26 17.67 8.83
N PRO A 3 -22.66 17.18 7.73
CA PRO A 3 -22.81 15.79 7.33
C PRO A 3 -21.90 14.89 8.18
N THR A 4 -22.51 13.96 8.91
CA THR A 4 -21.84 12.90 9.67
C THR A 4 -21.04 11.99 8.73
N ALA A 5 -19.70 12.03 8.82
CA ALA A 5 -18.82 11.08 8.18
C ALA A 5 -19.07 9.68 8.77
N ARG A 6 -19.72 8.80 8.01
CA ARG A 6 -19.93 7.41 8.40
C ARG A 6 -18.56 6.73 8.54
N HIS A 7 -18.26 6.31 9.75
CA HIS A 7 -17.14 5.45 10.11
C HIS A 7 -17.20 4.16 9.25
N ARG A 8 -16.50 4.14 8.11
CA ARG A 8 -16.30 2.91 7.35
C ARG A 8 -15.28 2.10 8.13
N ARG A 9 -15.75 1.06 8.83
CA ARG A 9 -14.87 0.01 9.40
C ARG A 9 -13.97 -0.51 8.28
N GLY A 10 -12.74 -0.02 8.25
CA GLY A 10 -11.68 -0.50 7.39
C GLY A 10 -11.22 -1.86 7.90
N ILE A 11 -11.13 -2.81 6.99
CA ILE A 11 -10.47 -4.10 7.20
C ILE A 11 -9.06 -3.80 7.74
N GLY A 12 -8.63 -4.53 8.78
CA GLY A 12 -7.35 -4.33 9.44
C GLY A 12 -6.14 -4.42 8.48
N PRO A 13 -4.94 -4.02 8.95
CA PRO A 13 -3.78 -3.80 8.10
C PRO A 13 -3.36 -5.09 7.39
N THR A 14 -3.38 -5.09 6.05
CA THR A 14 -3.06 -6.25 5.21
C THR A 14 -1.67 -6.16 4.59
N LYS A 15 -1.01 -7.31 4.45
CA LYS A 15 0.10 -7.48 3.49
C LYS A 15 -0.37 -7.02 2.12
N GLY A 16 0.43 -6.21 1.44
CA GLY A 16 0.12 -5.70 0.11
C GLY A 16 -0.61 -4.36 0.07
N ASP A 17 -0.57 -3.53 1.10
CA ASP A 17 -1.16 -2.20 0.97
C ASP A 17 -0.23 -1.21 0.24
N ARG A 18 1.09 -1.39 0.34
CA ARG A 18 2.11 -0.59 -0.36
C ARG A 18 3.34 -1.42 -0.70
N VAL A 19 3.86 -1.21 -1.91
CA VAL A 19 5.16 -1.71 -2.35
C VAL A 19 5.99 -0.53 -2.81
N GLU A 20 7.19 -0.42 -2.27
CA GLU A 20 8.23 0.50 -2.71
C GLU A 20 9.18 -0.24 -3.65
N ILE A 21 9.47 0.37 -4.79
CA ILE A 21 10.30 -0.18 -5.85
C ILE A 21 11.48 0.76 -6.05
N VAL A 22 12.68 0.28 -5.74
CA VAL A 22 13.91 1.02 -6.00
C VAL A 22 14.51 0.50 -7.29
N VAL A 23 14.77 1.40 -8.24
CA VAL A 23 15.37 1.06 -9.52
C VAL A 23 16.65 1.85 -9.77
N ASP A 24 17.59 1.20 -10.44
CA ASP A 24 18.72 1.84 -11.08
C ASP A 24 18.26 2.57 -12.34
N ALA A 25 18.46 3.89 -12.37
CA ALA A 25 18.16 4.75 -13.52
C ALA A 25 19.42 5.09 -14.35
N GLY A 26 20.56 4.45 -14.06
CA GLY A 26 21.84 4.60 -14.75
C GLY A 26 22.86 5.42 -13.96
N ASP A 27 22.53 6.67 -13.68
CA ASP A 27 23.35 7.62 -12.91
C ASP A 27 22.87 7.81 -11.47
N THR A 28 21.63 7.41 -11.20
CA THR A 28 20.96 7.59 -9.92
C THR A 28 20.01 6.44 -9.61
N THR A 29 19.56 6.37 -8.36
CA THR A 29 18.46 5.51 -7.96
C THR A 29 17.13 6.27 -8.03
N ARG A 30 16.07 5.62 -8.48
CA ARG A 30 14.70 6.14 -8.40
C ARG A 30 13.84 5.23 -7.56
N THR A 31 13.08 5.83 -6.66
CA THR A 31 12.09 5.14 -5.84
C THR A 31 10.69 5.41 -6.39
N TYR A 32 9.94 4.33 -6.60
CA TYR A 32 8.54 4.36 -7.00
C TYR A 32 7.69 3.67 -5.95
N GLU A 33 6.41 4.02 -5.89
CA GLU A 33 5.47 3.38 -4.98
C GLU A 33 4.20 2.96 -5.69
N VAL A 34 3.72 1.77 -5.35
CA VAL A 34 2.38 1.30 -5.70
C VAL A 34 1.63 1.06 -4.41
N VAL A 35 0.48 1.73 -4.28
CA VAL A 35 -0.37 1.69 -3.08
C VAL A 35 -1.77 1.20 -3.46
N ALA A 36 -2.35 0.34 -2.62
CA ALA A 36 -3.75 -0.04 -2.70
C ALA A 36 -4.63 1.18 -2.38
N SER A 37 -5.20 1.79 -3.42
CA SER A 37 -5.88 3.09 -3.30
C SER A 37 -7.23 3.05 -2.58
N ARG A 38 -7.80 1.86 -2.32
CA ARG A 38 -9.13 1.70 -1.73
C ARG A 38 -9.19 0.48 -0.83
N ALA A 39 -10.06 0.55 0.18
CA ALA A 39 -10.31 -0.53 1.12
C ALA A 39 -10.62 -1.87 0.42
N GLY A 40 -9.94 -2.93 0.85
CA GLY A 40 -10.09 -4.28 0.30
C GLY A 40 -9.38 -4.50 -1.04
N ARG A 41 -8.56 -3.56 -1.49
CA ARG A 41 -7.57 -3.80 -2.54
C ARG A 41 -6.24 -4.17 -1.92
N ARG A 42 -5.39 -4.82 -2.70
CA ARG A 42 -4.00 -5.14 -2.32
C ARG A 42 -3.08 -4.91 -3.52
N VAL A 43 -1.80 -4.95 -3.28
CA VAL A 43 -0.70 -4.83 -4.22
C VAL A 43 -0.08 -6.20 -4.32
N GLU A 44 0.01 -6.69 -5.55
CA GLU A 44 0.66 -7.96 -5.88
C GLU A 44 1.88 -7.68 -6.74
N THR A 45 2.93 -8.46 -6.51
CA THR A 45 4.15 -8.40 -7.32
C THR A 45 4.37 -9.73 -8.02
N VAL A 46 4.62 -9.67 -9.33
CA VAL A 46 4.91 -10.85 -10.15
C VAL A 46 6.15 -10.57 -10.99
N VAL A 47 7.14 -11.46 -10.91
CA VAL A 47 8.33 -11.41 -11.75
C VAL A 47 8.23 -12.48 -12.83
N ARG A 48 8.18 -12.08 -14.10
CA ARG A 48 8.16 -13.02 -15.22
C ARG A 48 8.74 -12.41 -16.48
N ARG A 49 9.40 -13.23 -17.31
CA ARG A 49 9.94 -12.83 -18.62
C ARG A 49 10.79 -11.54 -18.58
N GLY A 50 11.63 -11.40 -17.54
CA GLY A 50 12.51 -10.24 -17.39
C GLY A 50 11.83 -8.94 -16.95
N VAL A 51 10.56 -8.98 -16.55
CA VAL A 51 9.79 -7.83 -16.09
C VAL A 51 9.24 -8.09 -14.69
N VAL A 52 9.33 -7.10 -13.82
CA VAL A 52 8.62 -7.04 -12.54
C VAL A 52 7.32 -6.26 -12.78
N GLU A 53 6.19 -6.92 -12.59
CA GLU A 53 4.88 -6.29 -12.57
C GLU A 53 4.43 -6.07 -11.13
N VAL A 54 4.06 -4.83 -10.82
CA VAL A 54 3.47 -4.47 -9.53
C VAL A 54 2.07 -3.95 -9.77
N SER A 55 1.07 -4.68 -9.30
CA SER A 55 -0.33 -4.45 -9.62
C SER A 55 -1.16 -4.17 -8.38
N GLU A 56 -1.93 -3.10 -8.41
CA GLU A 56 -3.07 -2.99 -7.50
C GLU A 56 -4.19 -3.88 -8.00
N VAL A 57 -4.67 -4.78 -7.15
CA VAL A 57 -5.75 -5.72 -7.45
C VAL A 57 -6.90 -5.53 -6.47
N THR A 58 -8.10 -5.83 -6.94
CA THR A 58 -9.29 -5.94 -6.08
C THR A 58 -9.20 -7.15 -5.15
N ARG A 59 -10.10 -7.24 -4.16
CA ARG A 59 -10.22 -8.41 -3.27
C ARG A 59 -10.35 -9.75 -4.01
N ARG A 60 -10.95 -9.74 -5.21
CA ARG A 60 -11.14 -10.94 -6.05
C ARG A 60 -9.99 -11.18 -7.04
N GLY A 61 -8.92 -10.39 -7.00
CA GLY A 61 -7.75 -10.53 -7.85
C GLY A 61 -7.82 -9.79 -9.20
N SER A 62 -8.92 -9.11 -9.53
CA SER A 62 -8.98 -8.30 -10.76
C SER A 62 -8.02 -7.12 -10.67
N VAL A 63 -7.18 -6.94 -11.69
CA VAL A 63 -6.21 -5.83 -11.78
C VAL A 63 -6.91 -4.50 -11.98
N VAL A 64 -6.49 -3.50 -11.22
CA VAL A 64 -6.95 -2.10 -11.32
C VAL A 64 -5.94 -1.28 -12.11
N ARG A 65 -4.66 -1.38 -11.76
CA ARG A 65 -3.53 -0.70 -12.43
C ARG A 65 -2.27 -1.52 -12.22
N THR A 66 -1.34 -1.38 -13.16
CA THR A 66 -0.06 -2.09 -13.15
C THR A 66 1.08 -1.14 -13.47
N ALA A 67 2.12 -1.16 -12.64
CA ALA A 67 3.43 -0.63 -12.98
C ALA A 67 4.32 -1.78 -13.48
N ARG A 68 5.20 -1.49 -14.44
CA ARG A 68 6.15 -2.46 -14.99
C ARG A 68 7.56 -1.92 -14.92
N PHE A 69 8.48 -2.75 -14.46
CA PHE A 69 9.89 -2.43 -14.35
C PHE A 69 10.72 -3.53 -15.00
N MET A 70 11.79 -3.15 -15.69
CA MET A 70 12.76 -4.10 -16.20
C MET A 70 13.47 -4.77 -15.02
N ALA A 71 13.40 -6.10 -14.91
CA ALA A 71 13.85 -6.82 -13.71
C ALA A 71 15.35 -6.61 -13.44
N ASN A 72 16.16 -6.47 -14.49
CA ASN A 72 17.59 -6.20 -14.37
C ASN A 72 17.93 -4.79 -13.82
N ARG A 73 16.95 -3.89 -13.72
CA ARG A 73 17.12 -2.55 -13.16
C ARG A 73 16.49 -2.41 -11.78
N VAL A 74 15.76 -3.40 -11.29
CA VAL A 74 15.16 -3.34 -9.95
C VAL A 74 16.21 -3.71 -8.91
N LEU A 75 16.52 -2.77 -8.03
CA LEU A 75 17.47 -2.93 -6.94
C LEU A 75 16.80 -3.51 -5.70
N ALA A 76 15.57 -3.11 -5.42
CA ALA A 76 14.80 -3.60 -4.29
C ALA A 76 13.29 -3.57 -4.54
N LEU A 77 12.59 -4.53 -3.95
CA LEU A 77 11.14 -4.57 -3.80
C LEU A 77 10.84 -4.69 -2.31
N VAL A 78 10.31 -3.63 -1.72
CA VAL A 78 10.05 -3.56 -0.29
C VAL A 78 8.54 -3.52 -0.05
N GLU A 79 8.01 -4.61 0.50
CA GLU A 79 6.64 -4.63 1.00
C GLU A 79 6.59 -3.91 2.35
N GLN A 80 5.85 -2.80 2.41
CA GLN A 80 5.75 -1.99 3.62
C GLN A 80 4.50 -2.41 4.42
N PRO A 81 4.62 -2.74 5.71
CA PRO A 81 3.46 -2.96 6.56
C PRO A 81 2.68 -1.65 6.70
N VAL A 82 1.35 -1.75 6.75
CA VAL A 82 0.50 -0.57 6.98
C VAL A 82 0.89 0.04 8.33
N PRO A 83 1.19 1.35 8.38
CA PRO A 83 1.33 2.04 9.65
C PRO A 83 0.04 1.84 10.42
N ARG A 84 0.10 1.14 11.56
CA ARG A 84 -1.01 1.19 12.51
C ARG A 84 -1.11 2.65 12.90
N GLU A 85 -2.18 3.33 12.51
CA GLU A 85 -2.65 4.45 13.31
C GLU A 85 -2.80 3.85 14.71
N ALA A 86 -1.83 4.14 15.58
CA ALA A 86 -2.00 3.92 16.99
C ALA A 86 -3.32 4.61 17.29
N ALA A 87 -4.32 3.84 17.69
CA ALA A 87 -5.57 4.39 18.14
C ALA A 87 -5.25 5.18 19.41
N GLU A 88 -4.81 6.43 19.26
CA GLU A 88 -4.98 7.46 20.25
C GLU A 88 -6.50 7.65 20.35
N LYS A 89 -7.14 6.73 21.06
CA LYS A 89 -8.25 7.14 21.90
C LYS A 89 -7.62 8.12 22.87
N PRO A 90 -8.00 9.40 22.88
CA PRO A 90 -7.77 10.20 24.07
C PRO A 90 -8.33 9.36 25.21
N LEU A 91 -7.50 9.07 26.23
CA LEU A 91 -8.05 8.58 27.48
C LEU A 91 -9.16 9.59 27.82
N ARG A 92 -10.40 9.12 27.86
CA ARG A 92 -11.44 9.88 28.56
C ARG A 92 -10.96 9.94 30.00
N GLU A 93 -10.38 11.05 30.39
CA GLU A 93 -10.31 11.43 31.78
C GLU A 93 -11.73 11.84 32.17
N ASP A 94 -12.46 10.91 32.75
CA ASP A 94 -13.57 11.20 33.65
C ASP A 94 -13.57 10.08 34.71
N PRO A 95 -13.84 10.32 36.01
CA PRO A 95 -14.10 11.57 36.72
C PRO A 95 -13.29 11.70 38.04
N GLU A 96 -13.18 12.92 38.61
CA GLU A 96 -13.05 13.04 40.08
C GLU A 96 -14.26 13.83 40.63
N THR A 97 -14.68 13.38 41.80
CA THR A 97 -15.96 13.61 42.49
C THR A 97 -16.14 15.04 42.99
#